data_AF-A0A815QY06-F1
#
_entry.id   AF-A0A815QY06-F1
#
_cell.length_a   1.000
_cell.length_b   1.000
_cell.length_c   1.000
_cell.angle_alpha   90.00
_cell.angle_beta   90.00
_cell.angle_gamma   90.00
#
_symmetry.space_group_name_H-M   'P 1'
#
loop_
_entity.id
_entity.type
_entity.pdbx_description
1 polymer ?
#
loop_
_entity_poly.entity_id
_entity_poly.type
_entity_poly.pdbx_seq_one_letter_code
_entity_poly.pdbx_strand_id
1 'polypeptide(L)'
;MESGLGGADCLLCTSRRSDWKDLKKLVDFDCFAIDRTAAKTLDLYKQLLKDDGEIEKSKDDYNTRQGLISKPLLSSDQHFITITHQYINGVTWILKIIYHLRSSVLNWSERGVIKEQINKARELVLNEIEKATGFRLDKCELTGNSGTSTTGGQGRRFFSFELRKAIVKTVRSNYQKSFEKLLQLYSVILRAVSSTESVDVPKFRQLTVDFSVLIAKEFPWIDYSMTTHSLIFHSAELIFRNNSRGLGEISEDALESTNKDVRNFHLDGFWLELPKKLFEVTKSPQQISPSAGTVEAVNGV
;
A
#
# COMPACT_ATOMS: atom_id res chain seq x y z
N MET A 1 -5.08 -8.96 1.55
CA MET A 1 -3.80 -9.69 1.66
C MET A 1 -3.74 -10.26 3.07
N GLU A 2 -4.06 -11.55 3.25
CA GLU A 2 -4.12 -12.17 4.58
C GLU A 2 -2.73 -12.71 4.96
N SER A 3 -1.81 -11.77 5.23
CA SER A 3 -0.45 -12.05 5.67
C SER A 3 -0.37 -12.61 7.10
N GLY A 4 -1.49 -12.60 7.84
CA GLY A 4 -1.51 -12.85 9.27
C GLY A 4 -0.95 -11.69 10.12
N LEU A 5 -0.42 -10.63 9.51
CA LEU A 5 0.31 -9.53 10.17
C LEU A 5 -0.59 -8.32 10.51
N GLY A 6 -1.84 -8.55 10.90
CA GLY A 6 -2.80 -7.46 11.15
C GLY A 6 -2.45 -6.55 12.33
N GLY A 7 -1.50 -6.92 13.19
CA GLY A 7 -0.96 -6.08 14.26
C GLY A 7 0.43 -5.52 13.97
N ALA A 8 0.99 -5.74 12.77
CA ALA A 8 2.33 -5.29 12.44
C ALA A 8 2.36 -3.79 12.11
N ASP A 9 3.45 -3.12 12.45
CA ASP A 9 3.65 -1.72 12.06
C ASP A 9 4.01 -1.62 10.57
N CYS A 10 4.77 -2.59 10.07
CA CYS A 10 5.10 -2.75 8.66
C CYS A 10 4.94 -4.22 8.21
N LEU A 11 4.50 -4.41 6.97
CA LEU A 11 4.40 -5.74 6.35
C LEU A 11 5.73 -6.24 5.75
N LEU A 12 6.73 -5.36 5.59
CA LEU A 12 8.00 -5.67 4.94
C LEU A 12 9.16 -5.78 5.93
N CYS A 13 9.12 -5.06 7.05
CA CYS A 13 10.15 -5.13 8.09
C CYS A 13 9.60 -5.31 9.50
N THR A 14 10.46 -5.74 10.43
CA THR A 14 10.12 -5.89 11.85
C THR A 14 10.26 -4.60 12.67
N SER A 15 10.68 -3.48 12.07
CA SER A 15 10.81 -2.21 12.79
C SER A 15 9.49 -1.74 13.41
N ARG A 16 9.59 -0.95 14.49
CA ARG A 16 8.44 -0.36 15.20
C ARG A 16 8.19 1.06 14.74
N ARG A 17 6.97 1.56 14.89
CA ARG A 17 6.63 2.98 14.65
C ARG A 17 7.53 3.96 15.41
N SER A 18 7.96 3.61 16.61
CA SER A 18 8.90 4.42 17.40
C SER A 18 10.25 4.63 16.71
N ASP A 19 10.65 3.67 15.87
CA ASP A 19 11.94 3.67 15.19
C ASP A 19 11.95 4.61 13.99
N TRP A 20 10.78 4.83 13.37
CA TRP A 20 10.63 5.58 12.12
C TRP A 20 10.92 7.08 12.25
N LYS A 21 11.18 7.56 13.47
CA LYS A 21 11.52 8.97 13.77
C LYS A 21 12.83 9.09 14.56
N ASP A 22 13.49 7.97 14.87
CA ASP A 22 14.77 7.98 15.59
C ASP A 22 15.88 8.39 14.62
N LEU A 23 16.47 9.57 14.84
CA LEU A 23 17.50 10.14 13.96
C LEU A 23 18.71 9.23 13.74
N LYS A 24 19.09 8.38 14.70
CA LYS A 24 20.21 7.45 14.53
C LYS A 24 19.82 6.30 13.62
N LYS A 25 18.59 5.79 13.77
CA LYS A 25 18.04 4.73 12.92
C LYS A 25 17.76 5.22 11.50
N LEU A 26 17.35 6.47 11.32
CA LEU A 26 17.06 7.06 10.01
C LEU A 26 18.27 7.14 9.08
N VAL A 27 19.49 7.20 9.63
CA VAL A 27 20.73 7.22 8.84
C VAL A 27 21.38 5.84 8.73
N ASP A 28 20.84 4.83 9.42
CA ASP A 28 21.27 3.44 9.35
C ASP A 28 20.38 2.68 8.37
N PHE A 29 20.92 2.38 7.19
CA PHE A 29 20.16 1.74 6.12
C PHE A 29 19.69 0.32 6.46
N ASP A 30 20.39 -0.37 7.35
CA ASP A 30 20.07 -1.74 7.70
C ASP A 30 18.92 -1.79 8.72
N CYS A 31 18.64 -0.68 9.41
CA CYS A 31 17.58 -0.60 10.41
C CYS A 31 16.17 -0.84 9.82
N PHE A 32 15.98 -0.60 8.52
CA PHE A 32 14.70 -0.79 7.83
C PHE A 32 14.80 -1.76 6.65
N ALA A 33 15.79 -2.67 6.67
CA ALA A 33 15.90 -3.71 5.66
C ALA A 33 14.62 -4.57 5.61
N ILE A 34 14.27 -5.03 4.41
CA ILE A 34 13.16 -5.97 4.22
C ILE A 34 13.60 -7.33 4.80
N ASP A 35 13.17 -7.61 6.03
CA ASP A 35 13.57 -8.78 6.81
C ASP A 35 12.44 -9.80 7.03
N ARG A 36 11.19 -9.44 6.70
CA ARG A 36 10.05 -10.36 6.73
C ARG A 36 10.05 -11.24 5.50
N THR A 37 9.83 -12.52 5.73
CA THR A 37 9.60 -13.53 4.68
C THR A 37 8.42 -14.40 5.09
N ALA A 38 7.74 -15.02 4.13
CA ALA A 38 6.69 -15.99 4.34
C ALA A 38 7.18 -17.16 5.21
N ALA A 39 8.40 -17.64 4.97
CA ALA A 39 9.03 -18.67 5.80
C ALA A 39 9.19 -18.23 7.26
N LYS A 40 9.81 -17.08 7.51
CA LYS A 40 9.98 -16.53 8.87
C LYS A 40 8.63 -16.27 9.56
N THR A 41 7.65 -15.77 8.81
CA THR A 41 6.30 -15.49 9.33
C THR A 41 5.58 -16.78 9.70
N LEU A 42 5.72 -17.83 8.89
CA LEU A 42 5.15 -19.15 9.17
C LEU A 42 5.85 -19.85 10.34
N ASP A 43 7.17 -19.70 10.47
CA ASP A 43 7.91 -20.27 11.60
C ASP A 43 7.57 -19.53 12.90
N LEU A 44 7.45 -18.21 12.86
CA LEU A 44 6.93 -17.42 13.97
C LEU A 44 5.51 -17.85 14.36
N TYR A 45 4.64 -18.12 13.38
CA TYR A 45 3.30 -18.67 13.63
C TYR A 45 3.37 -19.98 14.40
N LYS A 46 4.18 -20.94 13.95
CA LYS A 46 4.33 -22.25 14.63
C LYS A 46 4.86 -22.11 16.05
N GLN A 47 5.76 -21.15 16.30
CA GLN A 47 6.33 -20.91 17.63
C GLN A 47 5.32 -20.30 18.61
N LEU A 48 4.38 -19.48 18.11
CA LEU A 48 3.39 -18.78 18.92
C LEU A 48 2.07 -19.54 19.06
N LEU A 49 1.88 -20.61 18.27
CA LEU A 49 0.67 -21.41 18.28
C LEU A 49 0.59 -22.21 19.58
N LYS A 50 -0.48 -21.99 20.34
CA LYS A 50 -0.82 -22.82 21.50
C LYS A 50 -1.52 -24.11 21.07
N ASP A 51 -1.66 -25.04 22.02
CA ASP A 51 -2.34 -26.33 21.80
C ASP A 51 -3.82 -26.17 21.37
N ASP A 52 -4.45 -25.06 21.73
CA ASP A 52 -5.81 -24.69 21.31
C ASP A 52 -5.89 -24.14 19.87
N GLY A 53 -4.74 -23.97 19.20
CA GLY A 53 -4.67 -23.42 17.85
C GLY A 53 -4.75 -21.89 17.79
N GLU A 54 -4.71 -21.18 18.91
CA GLU A 54 -4.73 -19.72 18.97
C GLU A 54 -3.36 -19.11 19.27
N ILE A 55 -3.22 -17.83 18.93
CA ILE A 55 -2.07 -17.00 19.28
C ILE A 55 -2.51 -16.09 20.43
N GLU A 56 -1.84 -16.20 21.57
CA GLU A 56 -2.08 -15.29 22.70
C GLU A 56 -1.73 -13.85 22.34
N LYS A 57 -2.60 -12.92 22.75
CA LYS A 57 -2.46 -11.48 22.49
C LYS A 57 -2.39 -10.77 23.82
N SER A 58 -1.34 -9.98 24.03
CA SER A 58 -1.19 -9.15 25.21
C SER A 58 -0.75 -7.74 24.81
N LYS A 59 -0.94 -6.79 25.74
CA LYS A 59 -0.50 -5.43 25.50
C LYS A 59 1.03 -5.38 25.39
N ASP A 60 1.54 -4.61 24.44
CA ASP A 60 2.98 -4.37 24.25
C ASP A 60 3.80 -5.62 23.84
N ASP A 61 3.14 -6.64 23.26
CA ASP A 61 3.75 -7.91 22.84
C ASP A 61 4.44 -7.90 21.47
N TYR A 62 4.70 -6.73 20.91
CA TYR A 62 5.25 -6.62 19.56
C TYR A 62 6.62 -7.29 19.42
N ASN A 63 7.45 -7.31 20.47
CA ASN A 63 8.76 -7.98 20.41
C ASN A 63 8.66 -9.49 20.23
N THR A 64 7.58 -10.11 20.73
CA THR A 64 7.38 -11.55 20.61
C THR A 64 6.58 -11.88 19.36
N ARG A 65 5.45 -11.21 19.13
CA ARG A 65 4.55 -11.54 18.01
C ARG A 65 4.90 -10.86 16.70
N GLN A 66 5.64 -9.76 16.75
CA GLN A 66 5.96 -8.93 15.59
C GLN A 66 4.72 -8.58 14.75
N GLY A 67 3.56 -8.42 15.40
CA GLY A 67 2.30 -8.11 14.75
C GLY A 67 1.52 -9.27 14.13
N LEU A 68 2.00 -10.52 14.26
CA LEU A 68 1.31 -11.71 13.79
C LEU A 68 0.07 -12.00 14.64
N ILE A 69 -1.13 -12.03 14.06
CA ILE A 69 -2.42 -12.25 14.74
C ILE A 69 -3.15 -13.51 14.29
N SER A 70 -2.75 -14.10 13.16
CA SER A 70 -3.37 -15.29 12.58
C SER A 70 -2.38 -16.02 11.67
N LYS A 71 -2.76 -17.23 11.23
CA LYS A 71 -1.96 -18.02 10.28
C LYS A 71 -1.77 -17.27 8.96
N PRO A 72 -0.54 -17.14 8.44
CA PRO A 72 -0.33 -16.62 7.09
C PRO A 72 -0.94 -17.58 6.07
N LEU A 73 -1.79 -17.08 5.17
CA LEU A 73 -2.38 -17.90 4.10
C LEU A 73 -1.46 -18.06 2.90
N LEU A 74 -0.57 -17.10 2.68
CA LEU A 74 0.31 -17.04 1.52
C LEU A 74 1.72 -17.49 1.91
N SER A 75 2.35 -18.26 1.03
CA SER A 75 3.74 -18.68 1.11
C SER A 75 4.68 -17.83 0.24
N SER A 76 4.17 -16.74 -0.35
CA SER A 76 4.93 -15.90 -1.29
C SER A 76 5.76 -14.84 -0.56
N ASP A 77 7.03 -14.72 -0.96
CA ASP A 77 7.96 -13.65 -0.56
C ASP A 77 7.91 -12.43 -1.50
N GLN A 78 6.86 -12.33 -2.32
CA GLN A 78 6.72 -11.22 -3.24
C GLN A 78 6.39 -9.93 -2.49
N HIS A 79 7.42 -9.09 -2.33
CA HIS A 79 7.30 -7.74 -1.79
C HIS A 79 7.06 -6.75 -2.91
N PHE A 80 6.08 -5.86 -2.72
CA PHE A 80 5.76 -4.83 -3.70
C PHE A 80 5.27 -3.55 -3.02
N ILE A 81 5.32 -2.46 -3.79
CA ILE A 81 4.71 -1.17 -3.44
C ILE A 81 3.56 -0.95 -4.40
N THR A 82 2.38 -0.65 -3.85
CA THR A 82 1.18 -0.32 -4.62
C THR A 82 1.23 1.15 -5.07
N ILE A 83 1.76 1.42 -6.27
CA ILE A 83 2.07 2.77 -6.75
C ILE A 83 0.84 3.67 -6.77
N THR A 84 -0.29 3.23 -7.32
CA THR A 84 -1.53 4.04 -7.34
C THR A 84 -1.99 4.34 -5.92
N HIS A 85 -1.92 3.36 -5.02
CA HIS A 85 -2.28 3.57 -3.63
C HIS A 85 -1.27 4.44 -2.88
N GLN A 86 0.00 4.50 -3.29
CA GLN A 86 0.97 5.45 -2.72
C GLN A 86 0.62 6.89 -3.09
N TYR A 87 0.12 7.12 -4.30
CA TYR A 87 -0.41 8.42 -4.69
C TYR A 87 -1.67 8.79 -3.88
N ILE A 88 -2.65 7.89 -3.79
CA ILE A 88 -3.92 8.15 -3.07
C ILE A 88 -3.68 8.35 -1.57
N ASN A 89 -2.96 7.43 -0.93
CA ASN A 89 -2.66 7.51 0.50
C ASN A 89 -1.70 8.66 0.80
N GLY A 90 -0.78 8.95 -0.11
CA GLY A 90 0.10 10.11 -0.04
C GLY A 90 -0.65 11.42 -0.01
N VAL A 91 -1.67 11.59 -0.87
CA VAL A 91 -2.54 12.78 -0.83
C VAL A 91 -3.24 12.88 0.52
N THR A 92 -3.85 11.78 0.99
CA THR A 92 -4.56 11.75 2.27
C THR A 92 -3.63 12.14 3.44
N TRP A 93 -2.41 11.59 3.45
CA TRP A 93 -1.40 11.85 4.47
C TRP A 93 -0.90 13.31 4.42
N ILE A 94 -0.62 13.86 3.24
CA ILE A 94 -0.20 15.26 3.08
C ILE A 94 -1.33 16.23 3.44
N LEU A 95 -2.57 15.96 3.02
CA LEU A 95 -3.72 16.78 3.37
C LEU A 95 -3.90 16.85 4.89
N LYS A 96 -3.77 15.72 5.58
CA LYS A 96 -3.77 15.70 7.05
C LYS A 96 -2.70 16.64 7.63
N ILE A 97 -1.47 16.58 7.12
CA ILE A 97 -0.39 17.50 7.54
C ILE A 97 -0.79 18.96 7.33
N ILE A 98 -1.34 19.30 6.16
CA ILE A 98 -1.81 20.66 5.84
C ILE A 98 -2.86 21.11 6.86
N TYR A 99 -3.83 20.26 7.20
CA TYR A 99 -4.91 20.59 8.16
C TYR A 99 -4.36 20.86 9.56
N HIS A 100 -3.39 20.07 10.01
CA HIS A 100 -2.69 20.28 11.29
C HIS A 100 -1.86 21.58 11.29
N LEU A 101 -1.13 21.86 10.21
CA LEU A 101 -0.37 23.11 10.09
C LEU A 101 -1.30 24.34 10.05
N ARG A 102 -2.43 24.24 9.34
CA ARG A 102 -3.42 25.32 9.21
C ARG A 102 -4.13 25.61 10.53
N SER A 103 -4.58 24.57 11.23
CA SER A 103 -5.21 24.68 12.56
C SER A 103 -4.21 25.03 13.67
N SER A 104 -2.93 24.76 13.46
CA SER A 104 -1.87 24.79 14.49
C SER A 104 -2.06 23.81 15.64
N VAL A 105 -2.75 22.70 15.37
CA VAL A 105 -2.76 21.55 16.27
C VAL A 105 -1.67 20.58 15.82
N LEU A 106 -0.51 20.61 16.47
CA LEU A 106 0.67 19.81 16.11
C LEU A 106 0.70 18.48 16.87
N ASN A 107 -0.31 17.64 16.62
CA ASN A 107 -0.43 16.29 17.17
C ASN A 107 -1.12 15.43 16.12
N TRP A 108 -0.56 14.26 15.79
CA TRP A 108 -1.15 13.35 14.81
C TRP A 108 -2.54 12.82 15.16
N SER A 109 -2.90 12.76 16.45
CA SER A 109 -4.17 12.18 16.90
C SER A 109 -5.35 13.16 16.76
N GLU A 110 -6.40 12.76 16.05
CA GLU A 110 -7.62 13.54 15.82
C GLU A 110 -8.77 13.05 16.73
N ARG A 111 -8.66 13.28 18.04
CA ARG A 111 -9.66 12.86 19.03
C ARG A 111 -10.27 14.04 19.78
N GLY A 112 -11.56 13.93 20.14
CA GLY A 112 -12.28 14.93 20.93
C GLY A 112 -12.36 16.30 20.25
N VAL A 113 -12.17 17.37 21.03
CA VAL A 113 -12.30 18.78 20.60
C VAL A 113 -11.36 19.14 19.44
N ILE A 114 -10.20 18.48 19.34
CA ILE A 114 -9.24 18.68 18.24
C ILE A 114 -9.87 18.36 16.88
N LYS A 115 -10.77 17.36 16.82
CA LYS A 115 -11.40 16.92 15.58
C LYS A 115 -12.19 18.03 14.90
N GLU A 116 -12.91 18.84 15.67
CA GLU A 116 -13.69 19.96 15.13
C GLU A 116 -12.80 21.06 14.57
N GLN A 117 -11.68 21.36 15.24
CA GLN A 117 -10.71 22.35 14.77
C GLN A 117 -10.05 21.90 13.46
N ILE A 118 -9.70 20.61 13.36
CA ILE A 118 -9.13 20.01 12.14
C ILE A 118 -10.15 19.98 11.00
N ASN A 119 -11.41 19.65 11.28
CA ASN A 119 -12.48 19.66 10.27
C ASN A 119 -12.72 21.08 9.69
N LYS A 120 -12.72 22.11 10.54
CA LYS A 120 -12.80 23.51 10.06
C LYS A 120 -11.60 23.87 9.18
N ALA A 121 -10.39 23.43 9.55
CA ALA A 121 -9.19 23.65 8.73
C ALA A 121 -9.27 22.90 7.40
N ARG A 122 -9.79 21.66 7.39
CA ARG A 122 -10.02 20.85 6.20
C ARG A 122 -10.92 21.54 5.19
N GLU A 123 -12.09 22.01 5.62
CA GLU A 123 -13.03 22.73 4.74
C GLU A 123 -12.40 23.98 4.12
N LEU A 124 -11.67 24.77 4.92
CA LEU A 124 -10.97 25.97 4.43
C LEU A 124 -9.91 25.62 3.38
N VAL A 125 -9.06 24.65 3.67
CA VAL A 125 -7.96 24.23 2.78
C VAL A 125 -8.51 23.69 1.46
N LEU A 126 -9.49 22.79 1.51
CA LEU A 126 -10.09 22.20 0.30
C LEU A 126 -10.74 23.27 -0.58
N ASN A 127 -11.46 24.22 0.03
CA ASN A 127 -12.07 25.34 -0.69
C ASN A 127 -11.02 26.29 -1.29
N GLU A 128 -9.93 26.57 -0.59
CA GLU A 128 -8.82 27.41 -1.10
C GLU A 128 -8.14 26.73 -2.31
N ILE A 129 -7.89 25.43 -2.25
CA ILE A 129 -7.30 24.65 -3.36
C ILE A 129 -8.26 24.65 -4.57
N GLU A 130 -9.54 24.33 -4.35
CA GLU A 130 -10.53 24.27 -5.43
C GLU A 130 -10.71 25.64 -6.10
N LYS A 131 -10.79 26.73 -5.32
CA LYS A 131 -10.92 28.09 -5.87
C LYS A 131 -9.68 28.52 -6.67
N ALA A 132 -8.49 28.15 -6.22
CA ALA A 132 -7.25 28.57 -6.86
C ALA A 132 -6.92 27.76 -8.13
N THR A 133 -7.41 26.52 -8.24
CA THR A 133 -6.91 25.56 -9.24
C THR A 133 -7.99 24.77 -9.98
N GLY A 134 -9.25 24.88 -9.55
CA GLY A 134 -10.35 24.02 -10.00
C GLY A 134 -10.23 22.56 -9.55
N PHE A 135 -9.24 22.24 -8.70
CA PHE A 135 -8.92 20.88 -8.29
C PHE A 135 -9.77 20.44 -7.10
N ARG A 136 -10.54 19.36 -7.27
CA ARG A 136 -11.48 18.84 -6.27
C ARG A 136 -10.91 17.62 -5.57
N LEU A 137 -10.70 17.73 -4.26
CA LEU A 137 -10.18 16.66 -3.42
C LEU A 137 -11.20 16.25 -2.38
N ASP A 138 -11.13 14.98 -1.97
CA ASP A 138 -11.72 14.52 -0.71
C ASP A 138 -13.26 14.71 -0.60
N LYS A 139 -13.96 14.63 -1.74
CA LYS A 139 -15.44 14.63 -1.79
C LYS A 139 -15.92 13.19 -1.98
N CYS A 140 -16.82 12.70 -1.15
CA CYS A 140 -17.47 11.40 -1.40
C CYS A 140 -18.24 11.45 -2.73
N GLU A 141 -18.15 10.40 -3.54
CA GLU A 141 -19.03 10.29 -4.71
C GLU A 141 -20.48 10.11 -4.26
N LEU A 142 -21.38 10.97 -4.78
CA LEU A 142 -22.80 10.98 -4.43
C LEU A 142 -23.57 9.76 -4.97
N THR A 143 -22.94 8.94 -5.81
CA THR A 143 -23.53 7.82 -6.54
C THR A 143 -23.55 6.50 -5.78
N GLY A 144 -23.20 6.50 -4.48
CA GLY A 144 -23.32 5.32 -3.61
C GLY A 144 -22.20 4.29 -3.75
N ASN A 145 -21.21 4.53 -4.63
CA ASN A 145 -19.98 3.74 -4.63
C ASN A 145 -19.07 4.22 -3.50
N SER A 146 -18.57 3.29 -2.69
CA SER A 146 -17.64 3.57 -1.59
C SER A 146 -16.30 4.07 -2.14
N GLY A 147 -16.17 5.39 -2.26
CA GLY A 147 -14.95 6.04 -2.73
C GLY A 147 -14.96 7.54 -2.45
N THR A 148 -13.77 8.13 -2.29
CA THR A 148 -13.62 9.59 -2.34
C THR A 148 -13.20 9.99 -3.74
N SER A 149 -13.36 11.28 -4.08
CA SER A 149 -12.89 11.84 -5.34
C SER A 149 -11.37 11.78 -5.52
N THR A 150 -10.63 11.27 -4.53
CA THR A 150 -9.17 11.09 -4.57
C THR A 150 -8.81 9.77 -5.24
N THR A 151 -8.78 9.77 -6.57
CA THR A 151 -8.33 8.63 -7.39
C THR A 151 -6.82 8.67 -7.66
N GLY A 152 -6.25 7.62 -8.26
CA GLY A 152 -4.84 7.60 -8.66
C GLY A 152 -4.44 8.77 -9.56
N GLY A 153 -5.30 9.13 -10.54
CA GLY A 153 -5.09 10.28 -11.42
C GLY A 153 -5.08 11.62 -10.66
N GLN A 154 -5.97 11.78 -9.69
CA GLN A 154 -6.00 12.95 -8.81
C GLN A 154 -4.73 13.00 -7.95
N GLY A 155 -4.29 11.86 -7.42
CA GLY A 155 -3.02 11.76 -6.70
C GLY A 155 -1.83 12.24 -7.53
N ARG A 156 -1.70 11.78 -8.78
CA ARG A 156 -0.63 12.23 -9.69
C ARG A 156 -0.70 13.73 -9.96
N ARG A 157 -1.90 14.29 -10.15
CA ARG A 157 -2.11 15.73 -10.35
C ARG A 157 -1.78 16.55 -9.09
N PHE A 158 -2.14 16.09 -7.89
CA PHE A 158 -1.84 16.75 -6.62
C PHE A 158 -0.33 16.99 -6.44
N PHE A 159 0.50 15.99 -6.77
CA PHE A 159 1.96 16.08 -6.66
C PHE A 159 2.66 16.71 -7.87
N SER A 160 1.90 17.30 -8.80
CA SER A 160 2.45 17.99 -9.97
C SER A 160 3.12 19.33 -9.60
N PHE A 161 3.94 19.82 -10.51
CA PHE A 161 4.56 21.14 -10.36
C PHE A 161 3.52 22.28 -10.39
N GLU A 162 2.46 22.13 -11.20
CA GLU A 162 1.38 23.11 -11.39
C GLU A 162 0.68 23.42 -10.06
N LEU A 163 0.30 22.41 -9.29
CA LEU A 163 -0.47 22.60 -8.05
C LEU A 163 0.38 22.95 -6.83
N ARG A 164 1.70 22.73 -6.88
CA ARG A 164 2.59 22.87 -5.71
C ARG A 164 2.45 24.24 -5.03
N LYS A 165 2.51 25.33 -5.80
CA LYS A 165 2.43 26.69 -5.24
C LYS A 165 1.08 26.96 -4.57
N ALA A 166 -0.01 26.51 -5.18
CA ALA A 166 -1.34 26.68 -4.62
C ALA A 166 -1.50 25.89 -3.31
N ILE A 167 -1.01 24.65 -3.27
CA ILE A 167 -1.05 23.79 -2.08
C ILE A 167 -0.22 24.41 -0.95
N VAL A 168 1.02 24.85 -1.21
CA VAL A 168 1.89 25.49 -0.20
C VAL A 168 1.25 26.76 0.38
N LYS A 169 0.53 27.54 -0.42
CA LYS A 169 -0.13 28.78 0.06
C LYS A 169 -1.19 28.52 1.14
N THR A 170 -1.75 27.31 1.21
CA THR A 170 -2.79 26.97 2.20
C THR A 170 -2.25 26.80 3.62
N VAL A 171 -0.96 26.47 3.78
CA VAL A 171 -0.33 26.37 5.11
C VAL A 171 0.11 27.75 5.62
N ARG A 172 0.24 27.90 6.95
CA ARG A 172 0.69 29.14 7.59
C ARG A 172 2.10 29.51 7.12
N SER A 173 2.36 30.81 6.97
CA SER A 173 3.60 31.36 6.40
C SER A 173 4.88 30.85 7.06
N ASN A 174 4.86 30.65 8.37
CA ASN A 174 6.01 30.15 9.13
C ASN A 174 6.40 28.69 8.78
N TYR A 175 5.49 27.90 8.19
CA TYR A 175 5.76 26.52 7.77
C TYR A 175 5.97 26.36 6.26
N GLN A 176 5.67 27.38 5.45
CA GLN A 176 5.63 27.25 3.98
C GLN A 176 6.93 26.72 3.39
N LYS A 177 8.09 27.22 3.85
CA LYS A 177 9.40 26.80 3.34
C LYS A 177 9.70 25.32 3.63
N SER A 178 9.58 24.89 4.89
CA SER A 178 9.82 23.49 5.29
C SER A 178 8.80 22.55 4.65
N PHE A 179 7.53 22.99 4.54
CA PHE A 179 6.47 22.21 3.91
C PHE A 179 6.64 22.09 2.39
N GLU A 180 7.06 23.15 1.69
CA GLU A 180 7.35 23.09 0.26
C GLU A 180 8.48 22.08 -0.02
N LYS A 181 9.53 22.08 0.80
CA LYS A 181 10.62 21.11 0.68
C LYS A 181 10.12 19.68 0.91
N LEU A 182 9.28 19.45 1.93
CA LEU A 182 8.66 18.15 2.21
C LEU A 182 7.84 17.67 1.00
N LEU A 183 6.97 18.53 0.46
CA LEU A 183 6.12 18.21 -0.68
C LEU A 183 6.94 17.93 -1.95
N GLN A 184 8.02 18.69 -2.17
CA GLN A 184 8.93 18.48 -3.28
C GLN A 184 9.64 17.13 -3.18
N LEU A 185 10.23 16.81 -2.03
CA LEU A 185 10.92 15.54 -1.80
C LEU A 185 9.96 14.36 -2.00
N TYR A 186 8.77 14.41 -1.41
CA TYR A 186 7.76 13.37 -1.56
C TYR A 186 7.33 13.17 -3.02
N SER A 187 7.11 14.27 -3.75
CA SER A 187 6.79 14.25 -5.19
C SER A 187 7.90 13.59 -6.02
N VAL A 188 9.17 13.90 -5.75
CA VAL A 188 10.31 13.28 -6.44
C VAL A 188 10.41 11.79 -6.13
N ILE A 189 10.23 11.40 -4.86
CA ILE A 189 10.23 10.00 -4.44
C ILE A 189 9.14 9.21 -5.17
N LEU A 190 7.90 9.71 -5.16
CA LEU A 190 6.79 9.08 -5.89
C LEU A 190 7.10 8.91 -7.37
N ARG A 191 7.65 9.95 -8.01
CA ARG A 191 7.96 9.91 -9.45
C ARG A 191 9.05 8.89 -9.77
N ALA A 192 10.12 8.83 -8.99
CA ALA A 192 11.20 7.86 -9.18
C ALA A 192 10.74 6.42 -8.91
N VAL A 193 9.86 6.20 -7.92
CA VAL A 193 9.28 4.87 -7.67
C VAL A 193 8.32 4.49 -8.79
N SER A 194 7.54 5.43 -9.32
CA SER A 194 6.56 5.17 -10.38
C SER A 194 7.14 5.13 -11.80
N SER A 195 8.44 5.40 -11.98
CA SER A 195 9.05 5.42 -13.31
C SER A 195 9.29 4.01 -13.84
N THR A 196 9.41 3.90 -15.16
CA THR A 196 9.90 2.72 -15.89
C THR A 196 11.40 2.83 -16.19
N GLU A 197 12.01 3.96 -15.84
CA GLU A 197 13.41 4.28 -16.13
C GLU A 197 14.37 3.73 -15.08
N SER A 198 15.67 3.74 -15.43
CA SER A 198 16.75 3.48 -14.48
C SER A 198 16.82 4.57 -13.40
N VAL A 199 17.07 4.15 -12.16
CA VAL A 199 17.16 4.99 -10.96
C VAL A 199 18.52 4.77 -10.32
N ASP A 200 19.24 5.87 -10.05
CA ASP A 200 20.46 5.84 -9.25
C ASP A 200 20.09 5.53 -7.78
N VAL A 201 20.20 4.25 -7.41
CA VAL A 201 19.78 3.74 -6.09
C VAL A 201 20.48 4.47 -4.94
N PRO A 202 21.82 4.70 -4.94
CA PRO A 202 22.48 5.48 -3.90
C PRO A 202 21.89 6.89 -3.72
N LYS A 203 21.69 7.64 -4.81
CA LYS A 203 21.09 8.98 -4.73
C LYS A 203 19.64 8.95 -4.28
N PHE A 204 18.86 8.00 -4.78
CA PHE A 204 17.47 7.81 -4.38
C PHE A 204 17.36 7.45 -2.89
N ARG A 205 18.24 6.60 -2.39
CA ARG A 205 18.32 6.25 -0.97
C ARG A 205 18.69 7.46 -0.11
N GLN A 206 19.62 8.31 -0.55
CA GLN A 206 19.90 9.56 0.16
C GLN A 206 18.68 10.50 0.17
N LEU A 207 17.93 10.57 -0.93
CA LEU A 207 16.70 11.37 -1.01
C LEU A 207 15.64 10.94 0.01
N THR A 208 15.47 9.64 0.26
CA THR A 208 14.52 9.14 1.26
C THR A 208 14.99 9.40 2.70
N VAL A 209 16.31 9.37 2.96
CA VAL A 209 16.90 9.83 4.23
C VAL A 209 16.70 11.32 4.45
N ASP A 210 16.96 12.14 3.44
CA ASP A 210 16.75 13.59 3.54
C ASP A 210 15.28 13.91 3.87
N PHE A 211 14.35 13.17 3.27
CA PHE A 211 12.92 13.28 3.57
C PHE A 211 12.58 12.88 5.00
N SER A 212 13.10 11.75 5.49
CA SER A 212 12.79 11.26 6.84
C SER A 212 13.42 12.14 7.92
N VAL A 213 14.66 12.60 7.71
CA VAL A 213 15.34 13.54 8.60
C VAL A 213 14.63 14.89 8.64
N LEU A 214 14.12 15.40 7.50
CA LEU A 214 13.32 16.63 7.47
C LEU A 214 12.07 16.49 8.35
N ILE A 215 11.35 15.38 8.26
CA ILE A 215 10.17 15.12 9.09
C ILE A 215 10.56 15.04 10.57
N ALA A 216 11.57 14.24 10.92
CA ALA A 216 11.98 14.05 12.30
C ALA A 216 12.41 15.37 12.98
N LYS A 217 13.03 16.29 12.22
CA LYS A 217 13.51 17.58 12.75
C LYS A 217 12.45 18.67 12.74
N GLU A 218 11.78 18.88 11.62
CA GLU A 218 10.87 20.01 11.41
C GLU A 218 9.42 19.69 11.79
N PHE A 219 9.05 18.41 11.76
CA PHE A 219 7.68 17.95 11.97
C PHE A 219 7.60 16.68 12.86
N PRO A 220 8.21 16.66 14.07
CA PRO A 220 8.29 15.47 14.92
C PRO A 220 6.93 14.89 15.36
N TRP A 221 5.89 15.72 15.29
CA TRP A 221 4.49 15.38 15.61
C TRP A 221 3.79 14.56 14.51
N ILE A 222 4.38 14.43 13.32
CA ILE A 222 3.84 13.63 12.23
C ILE A 222 4.14 12.15 12.50
N ASP A 223 3.17 11.27 12.28
CA ASP A 223 3.40 9.83 12.21
C ASP A 223 3.28 9.35 10.76
N TYR A 224 4.11 8.37 10.40
CA TYR A 224 3.99 7.70 9.12
C TYR A 224 2.78 6.77 9.12
N SER A 225 2.06 6.75 8.00
CA SER A 225 1.19 5.61 7.69
C SER A 225 2.06 4.42 7.25
N MET A 226 1.52 3.20 7.33
CA MET A 226 2.24 2.00 6.86
C MET A 226 2.65 2.12 5.37
N THR A 227 1.79 2.70 4.54
CA THR A 227 2.07 2.90 3.11
C THR A 227 3.19 3.92 2.91
N THR A 228 3.14 5.04 3.63
CA THR A 228 4.21 6.05 3.62
C THR A 228 5.53 5.45 4.11
N HIS A 229 5.51 4.67 5.19
CA HIS A 229 6.71 3.98 5.67
C HIS A 229 7.30 3.07 4.58
N SER A 230 6.48 2.20 3.97
CA SER A 230 6.95 1.34 2.88
C SER A 230 7.51 2.11 1.69
N LEU A 231 6.90 3.24 1.32
CA LEU A 231 7.41 4.09 0.26
C LEU A 231 8.78 4.69 0.60
N ILE A 232 8.97 5.18 1.82
CA ILE A 232 10.20 5.89 2.20
C ILE A 232 11.35 4.93 2.50
N PHE A 233 11.08 3.84 3.20
CA PHE A 233 12.13 3.00 3.77
C PHE A 233 12.42 1.73 2.97
N HIS A 234 11.48 1.25 2.15
CA HIS A 234 11.65 -0.03 1.43
C HIS A 234 11.79 0.14 -0.09
N SER A 235 11.38 1.28 -0.66
CA SER A 235 11.43 1.50 -2.11
C SER A 235 12.84 1.41 -2.69
N ALA A 236 13.86 1.90 -2.00
CA ALA A 236 15.25 1.86 -2.49
C ALA A 236 15.76 0.43 -2.64
N GLU A 237 15.43 -0.44 -1.68
CA GLU A 237 15.77 -1.87 -1.74
C GLU A 237 14.98 -2.59 -2.82
N LEU A 238 13.69 -2.30 -2.98
CA LEU A 238 12.86 -2.88 -4.03
C LEU A 238 13.34 -2.46 -5.44
N ILE A 239 13.69 -1.19 -5.63
CA ILE A 239 14.27 -0.68 -6.89
C ILE A 239 15.60 -1.38 -7.18
N PHE A 240 16.45 -1.55 -6.16
CA PHE A 240 17.70 -2.29 -6.30
C PHE A 240 17.47 -3.74 -6.76
N ARG A 241 16.54 -4.44 -6.09
CA ARG A 241 16.13 -5.81 -6.46
C ARG A 241 15.48 -5.87 -7.85
N ASN A 242 14.90 -4.77 -8.32
CA ASN A 242 14.35 -4.59 -9.67
C ASN A 242 15.40 -4.08 -10.68
N ASN A 243 16.65 -4.52 -10.57
CA ASN A 243 17.75 -4.13 -11.46
C ASN A 243 17.96 -2.61 -11.59
N SER A 244 17.76 -1.88 -10.49
CA SER A 244 17.83 -0.42 -10.45
C SER A 244 16.85 0.29 -11.38
N ARG A 245 15.75 -0.37 -11.78
CA ARG A 245 14.64 0.27 -12.50
C ARG A 245 13.54 0.66 -11.51
N GLY A 246 12.88 1.78 -11.79
CA GLY A 246 11.66 2.15 -11.08
C GLY A 246 10.60 1.04 -11.13
N LEU A 247 9.62 1.10 -10.24
CA LEU A 247 8.65 0.04 -10.03
C LEU A 247 7.40 0.19 -10.92
N GLY A 248 7.39 1.15 -11.86
CA GLY A 248 6.23 1.46 -12.71
C GLY A 248 5.74 0.28 -13.54
N GLU A 249 6.65 -0.54 -14.06
CA GLU A 249 6.35 -1.71 -14.89
C GLU A 249 5.66 -2.85 -14.10
N ILE A 250 5.79 -2.86 -12.78
CA ILE A 250 5.24 -3.90 -11.88
C ILE A 250 4.14 -3.35 -10.95
N SER A 251 3.46 -2.28 -11.40
CA SER A 251 2.39 -1.63 -10.64
C SER A 251 1.04 -2.35 -10.75
N GLU A 252 0.16 -2.09 -9.78
CA GLU A 252 -1.21 -2.58 -9.76
C GLU A 252 -2.14 -1.88 -10.76
N ASP A 253 -1.69 -0.78 -11.39
CA ASP A 253 -2.48 0.08 -12.28
C ASP A 253 -3.13 -0.70 -13.43
N ALA A 254 -2.40 -1.66 -14.01
CA ALA A 254 -2.89 -2.49 -15.10
C ALA A 254 -4.07 -3.39 -14.66
N LEU A 255 -3.93 -4.02 -13.48
CA LEU A 255 -4.98 -4.87 -12.90
C LEU A 255 -6.23 -4.05 -12.54
N GLU A 256 -6.04 -2.84 -12.01
CA GLU A 256 -7.16 -1.96 -11.67
C GLU A 256 -7.90 -1.47 -12.94
N SER A 257 -7.17 -1.22 -14.04
CA SER A 257 -7.77 -0.88 -15.32
C SER A 257 -8.65 -2.01 -15.86
N THR A 258 -8.21 -3.27 -15.74
CA THR A 258 -8.97 -4.44 -16.19
C THR A 258 -10.31 -4.59 -15.44
N ASN A 259 -10.43 -4.11 -14.20
CA ASN A 259 -11.71 -4.10 -13.48
C ASN A 259 -12.78 -3.22 -14.15
N LYS A 260 -12.38 -2.24 -14.97
CA LYS A 260 -13.32 -1.48 -15.80
C LYS A 260 -13.84 -2.33 -16.96
N ASP A 261 -12.96 -3.08 -17.61
CA ASP A 261 -13.32 -3.97 -18.72
C ASP A 261 -14.25 -5.09 -18.24
N VAL A 262 -13.96 -5.71 -17.09
CA VAL A 262 -14.83 -6.72 -16.47
C VAL A 262 -16.24 -6.20 -16.23
N ARG A 263 -16.38 -4.95 -15.74
CA ARG A 263 -17.69 -4.32 -15.53
C ARG A 263 -18.42 -4.07 -16.85
N ASN A 264 -17.71 -3.61 -17.88
CA ASN A 264 -18.30 -3.39 -19.21
C ASN A 264 -18.79 -4.72 -19.80
N PHE A 265 -17.98 -5.79 -19.75
CA PHE A 265 -18.39 -7.12 -20.23
C PHE A 265 -19.64 -7.65 -19.51
N HIS A 266 -19.80 -7.34 -18.22
CA HIS A 266 -21.01 -7.70 -17.47
C HIS A 266 -22.25 -6.93 -17.95
N LEU A 267 -22.12 -5.63 -18.21
CA LEU A 267 -23.23 -4.78 -18.65
C LEU A 267 -23.63 -5.03 -20.11
N ASP A 268 -22.67 -5.35 -20.97
CA ASP A 268 -22.88 -5.59 -22.40
C ASP A 268 -23.49 -6.97 -22.70
N GLY A 269 -23.85 -7.75 -21.68
CA GLY A 269 -24.47 -9.06 -21.84
C GLY A 269 -23.55 -10.14 -22.43
N PHE A 270 -22.25 -9.85 -22.60
CA PHE A 270 -21.27 -10.78 -23.17
C PHE A 270 -21.23 -12.13 -22.43
N TRP A 271 -21.49 -12.13 -21.12
CA TRP A 271 -21.56 -13.34 -20.30
C TRP A 271 -22.86 -14.15 -20.45
N LEU A 272 -23.94 -13.55 -20.98
CA LEU A 272 -25.20 -14.23 -21.25
C LEU A 272 -25.19 -15.01 -22.58
N GLU A 273 -24.20 -14.77 -23.44
CA GLU A 273 -24.01 -15.45 -24.73
C GLU A 273 -22.84 -16.45 -24.74
N LEU A 274 -22.34 -16.91 -23.60
CA LEU A 274 -21.53 -18.13 -23.61
C LEU A 274 -22.44 -19.30 -23.98
N PRO A 275 -22.27 -19.95 -25.15
CA PRO A 275 -23.09 -21.10 -25.49
C PRO A 275 -22.85 -22.18 -24.43
N LYS A 276 -23.93 -22.64 -23.81
CA LYS A 276 -23.96 -23.79 -22.86
C LYS A 276 -23.23 -25.05 -23.36
N LYS A 277 -22.84 -25.08 -24.65
CA LYS A 277 -22.03 -26.14 -25.29
C LYS A 277 -20.64 -26.34 -24.70
N LEU A 278 -20.05 -25.38 -23.97
CA LEU A 278 -18.72 -25.55 -23.37
C LEU A 278 -18.72 -26.34 -22.04
N PHE A 279 -19.88 -26.56 -21.42
CA PHE A 279 -20.03 -27.35 -20.19
C PHE A 279 -20.77 -28.68 -20.38
N GLU A 280 -21.18 -29.03 -21.60
CA GLU A 280 -21.56 -30.40 -21.94
C GLU A 280 -20.31 -31.23 -22.21
N VAL A 281 -19.54 -31.50 -21.15
CA VAL A 281 -18.65 -32.66 -21.12
C VAL A 281 -19.56 -33.88 -21.13
N THR A 282 -19.78 -34.40 -22.35
CA THR A 282 -20.16 -35.77 -22.71
C THR A 282 -20.52 -36.66 -21.52
N LYS A 283 -21.78 -36.62 -21.08
CA LYS A 283 -22.42 -37.79 -20.46
C LYS A 283 -22.72 -38.80 -21.55
N SER A 284 -21.72 -39.58 -21.94
CA SER A 284 -21.91 -40.82 -22.68
C SER A 284 -21.35 -41.95 -21.82
N PRO A 285 -22.19 -42.79 -21.17
CA PRO A 285 -21.70 -44.02 -20.60
C PRO A 285 -21.41 -44.97 -21.76
N GLN A 286 -20.15 -45.09 -22.17
CA GLN A 286 -19.71 -46.27 -22.90
C GLN A 286 -19.82 -47.46 -21.95
N GLN A 287 -20.89 -48.23 -22.11
CA GLN A 287 -20.96 -49.60 -21.61
C GLN A 287 -19.80 -50.38 -22.24
N ILE A 288 -18.75 -50.62 -21.46
CA ILE A 288 -17.77 -51.66 -21.76
C ILE A 288 -18.41 -52.97 -21.28
N SER A 289 -18.89 -53.76 -22.23
CA SER A 289 -19.23 -55.16 -22.01
C SER A 289 -17.95 -55.96 -21.74
N PRO A 290 -17.92 -56.84 -20.73
CA PRO A 290 -16.80 -57.74 -20.56
C PRO A 290 -16.88 -58.85 -21.61
N SER A 291 -15.94 -58.85 -22.55
CA SER A 291 -15.72 -60.01 -23.43
C SER A 291 -15.25 -61.18 -22.58
N ALA A 292 -15.99 -62.29 -22.67
CA ALA A 292 -15.65 -63.57 -22.07
C ALA A 292 -14.27 -64.04 -22.55
N GLY A 293 -13.28 -63.99 -21.66
CA GLY A 293 -12.02 -64.71 -21.83
C GLY A 293 -12.21 -66.16 -21.41
N THR A 294 -12.20 -67.05 -22.40
CA THR A 294 -12.13 -68.50 -22.23
C THR A 294 -10.85 -68.87 -21.49
N VAL A 295 -11.04 -69.68 -20.45
CA VAL A 295 -9.97 -70.37 -19.71
C VAL A 295 -9.54 -71.56 -20.55
N GLU A 296 -8.34 -71.55 -21.11
CA GLU A 296 -7.65 -72.78 -21.52
C GLU A 296 -6.59 -73.12 -20.48
N ALA A 297 -6.85 -74.22 -19.79
CA ALA A 297 -5.91 -74.91 -18.94
C ALA A 297 -4.92 -75.68 -19.84
N VAL A 298 -3.62 -75.46 -19.63
CA VAL A 298 -2.59 -76.40 -20.06
C VAL A 298 -1.82 -76.84 -18.82
N ASN A 299 -2.18 -78.02 -18.34
CA ASN A 299 -1.35 -78.83 -17.46
C ASN A 299 -0.14 -79.33 -18.25
N GLY A 300 1.04 -79.33 -17.60
CA GLY A 300 2.31 -79.66 -18.24
C GLY A 300 2.56 -81.14 -18.53
N VAL A 301 3.60 -81.36 -19.32
CA VAL A 301 4.70 -82.35 -19.16
C VAL A 301 5.94 -81.70 -19.76
#